data_AF-A0A971SVV4-F1
#
_entry.id   AF-A0A971SVV4-F1
#
_cell.length_a   1.000
_cell.length_b   1.000
_cell.length_c   1.000
_cell.angle_alpha   90.00
_cell.angle_beta   90.00
_cell.angle_gamma   90.00
#
_symmetry.space_group_name_H-M   'P 1'
#
loop_
_entity.id
_entity.type
_entity.pdbx_description
1 polymer ?
#
loop_
_entity_poly.entity_id
_entity_poly.type
_entity_poly.pdbx_seq_one_letter_code
_entity_poly.pdbx_strand_id
1 'polypeptide(L)'
;MERLEVATHGRCFYAKTQYSSCDYHKRFDRFDAVGKFLKAKIDEGHRPGMTVLYTRTVPEMAEHVGKDRPIMTVDAEDLRAFFGSLRESHSVGGVHHCCRNVEAFFRWFWLEYEIDKFNPIDKVKV
;
A
#
# COMPACT_ATOMS: atom_id res chain seq x y z
N MET A 1 -19.11 -13.35 39.64
CA MET A 1 -18.93 -11.89 39.43
C MET A 1 -17.53 -11.57 39.92
N GLU A 2 -16.59 -11.35 39.01
CA GLU A 2 -15.24 -10.94 39.38
C GLU A 2 -14.80 -9.79 38.46
N ARG A 3 -14.13 -8.83 39.09
CA ARG A 3 -14.00 -7.43 38.69
C ARG A 3 -13.06 -7.26 37.50
N LEU A 4 -13.45 -6.37 36.58
CA LEU A 4 -12.56 -5.74 35.60
C LEU A 4 -11.71 -4.70 36.33
N GLU A 5 -10.40 -4.94 36.42
CA GLU A 5 -9.42 -3.89 36.74
C GLU A 5 -8.74 -3.42 35.46
N VAL A 6 -8.80 -2.11 35.27
CA VAL A 6 -8.25 -1.37 34.13
C VAL A 6 -6.76 -1.14 34.40
N ALA A 7 -5.88 -1.66 33.54
CA ALA A 7 -4.45 -1.37 33.59
C ALA A 7 -4.05 -0.50 32.38
N THR A 8 -3.66 0.72 32.70
CA THR A 8 -3.13 1.78 31.84
C THR A 8 -1.72 1.50 31.32
N HIS A 9 -1.45 1.99 30.09
CA HIS A 9 -0.14 2.36 29.53
C HIS A 9 0.98 1.28 29.53
N GLY A 10 1.15 0.59 28.40
CA GLY A 10 2.30 -0.27 28.13
C GLY A 10 2.80 -0.13 26.68
N ARG A 11 4.07 0.27 26.53
CA ARG A 11 4.80 0.39 25.26
C ARG A 11 4.66 -0.89 24.44
N CYS A 12 4.26 -0.75 23.18
CA CYS A 12 4.27 -1.87 22.23
C CYS A 12 5.73 -2.11 21.79
N PHE A 13 6.36 -3.11 22.40
CA PHE A 13 7.65 -3.64 21.94
C PHE A 13 7.39 -4.50 20.70
N TYR A 14 7.80 -4.04 19.52
CA TYR A 14 7.83 -4.88 18.32
C TYR A 14 8.94 -5.93 18.47
N ALA A 15 8.53 -7.18 18.70
CA ALA A 15 9.41 -8.33 18.73
C ALA A 15 9.92 -8.63 17.30
N LYS A 16 11.22 -8.42 17.07
CA LYS A 16 11.93 -8.83 15.86
C LYS A 16 11.87 -10.35 15.72
N THR A 17 10.95 -10.82 14.90
CA THR A 17 10.82 -12.23 14.55
C THR A 17 11.49 -12.42 13.18
N GLN A 18 12.59 -13.16 13.17
CA GLN A 18 13.26 -13.61 11.96
C GLN A 18 12.31 -14.58 11.23
N TYR A 19 11.63 -14.11 10.19
CA TYR A 19 10.76 -14.95 9.37
C TYR A 19 11.50 -15.50 8.15
N SER A 20 11.32 -16.80 7.91
CA SER A 20 11.83 -17.52 6.75
C SER A 20 11.25 -16.94 5.46
N SER A 21 12.09 -16.80 4.42
CA SER A 21 11.79 -16.13 3.15
C SER A 21 10.59 -16.69 2.37
N CYS A 22 10.13 -17.91 2.68
CA CYS A 22 9.04 -18.58 1.97
C CYS A 22 7.62 -18.19 2.44
N ASP A 23 7.45 -17.62 3.64
CA ASP A 23 6.13 -17.23 4.18
C ASP A 23 5.71 -15.78 3.86
N TYR A 24 6.63 -14.95 3.35
CA TYR A 24 6.35 -13.55 3.02
C TYR A 24 5.29 -13.38 1.92
N HIS A 25 5.18 -14.35 1.02
CA HIS A 25 4.30 -14.25 -0.15
C HIS A 25 2.82 -14.50 0.17
N LYS A 26 2.50 -15.19 1.28
CA LYS A 26 1.11 -15.51 1.66
C LYS A 26 0.47 -14.48 2.59
N ARG A 27 1.26 -13.58 3.19
CA ARG A 27 0.82 -12.72 4.29
C ARG A 27 0.28 -11.36 3.87
N PHE A 28 0.50 -10.95 2.62
CA PHE A 28 0.11 -9.63 2.12
C PHE A 28 -0.80 -9.76 0.91
N ASP A 29 -2.06 -10.12 1.19
CA ASP A 29 -3.13 -9.88 0.25
C ASP A 29 -3.13 -8.38 -0.12
N ARG A 30 -3.23 -8.08 -1.41
CA ARG A 30 -3.06 -6.71 -1.88
C ARG A 30 -4.23 -5.83 -1.45
N PHE A 31 -5.46 -6.33 -1.40
CA PHE A 31 -6.61 -5.53 -0.95
C PHE A 31 -6.53 -5.26 0.55
N ASP A 32 -6.04 -6.21 1.35
CA ASP A 32 -5.70 -5.97 2.75
C ASP A 32 -4.61 -4.88 2.89
N ALA A 33 -3.56 -4.93 2.07
CA ALA A 33 -2.52 -3.90 2.06
C ALA A 33 -3.07 -2.51 1.70
N VAL A 34 -3.96 -2.42 0.70
CA VAL A 34 -4.66 -1.18 0.33
C VAL A 34 -5.53 -0.68 1.48
N GLY A 35 -6.30 -1.57 2.11
CA GLY A 35 -7.14 -1.22 3.26
C GLY A 35 -6.33 -0.64 4.43
N LYS A 36 -5.21 -1.28 4.76
CA LYS A 36 -4.29 -0.81 5.81
C LYS A 36 -3.64 0.53 5.46
N PHE A 37 -3.25 0.72 4.20
CA PHE A 37 -2.74 2.01 3.74
C PHE A 37 -3.77 3.13 3.91
N LEU A 38 -4.99 2.90 3.43
CA LEU A 38 -6.06 3.91 3.53
C LEU A 38 -6.36 4.24 4.99
N LYS A 39 -6.43 3.22 5.86
CA LYS A 39 -6.59 3.43 7.30
C LYS A 39 -5.44 4.24 7.90
N ALA A 40 -4.19 3.91 7.58
CA ALA A 40 -3.03 4.67 8.05
C ALA A 40 -3.10 6.14 7.62
N LYS A 41 -3.49 6.43 6.38
CA LYS A 41 -3.63 7.80 5.88
C LYS A 41 -4.79 8.58 6.50
N ILE A 42 -5.86 7.89 6.91
CA ILE A 42 -6.93 8.50 7.72
C ILE A 42 -6.39 8.84 9.12
N ASP A 43 -5.70 7.89 9.75
CA ASP A 43 -5.20 8.01 11.13
C ASP A 43 -4.08 9.07 11.25
N GLU A 44 -3.30 9.31 10.19
CA GLU A 44 -2.29 10.40 10.10
C GLU A 44 -2.89 11.82 10.14
N GLY A 45 -4.23 11.96 10.06
CA GLY A 45 -4.89 13.26 10.12
C GLY A 45 -4.72 14.10 8.86
N HIS A 46 -4.44 13.47 7.71
CA HIS A 46 -4.41 14.16 6.43
C HIS A 46 -5.77 14.82 6.13
N ARG A 47 -5.75 15.94 5.41
CA ARG A 47 -6.97 16.62 4.96
C ARG A 47 -7.86 15.60 4.22
N PRO A 48 -9.18 15.55 4.50
CA PRO A 48 -10.08 14.54 3.92
C PRO A 48 -9.97 14.42 2.39
N GLY A 49 -9.80 15.55 1.70
CA GLY A 49 -9.65 15.58 0.24
C GLY A 49 -8.41 14.86 -0.30
N MET A 50 -7.31 14.78 0.45
CA MET A 50 -6.11 14.02 0.07
C MET A 50 -6.35 12.53 0.18
N THR A 51 -7.00 12.09 1.26
CA THR A 51 -7.31 10.68 1.48
C THR A 51 -8.29 10.14 0.45
N VAL A 52 -9.28 10.95 0.03
CA VAL A 52 -10.24 10.61 -1.04
C VAL A 52 -9.56 10.33 -2.38
N LEU A 53 -8.37 10.90 -2.63
CA LEU A 53 -7.65 10.64 -3.88
C LEU A 53 -7.01 9.24 -3.86
N TYR A 54 -6.49 8.81 -2.70
CA TYR A 54 -5.97 7.46 -2.52
C TYR A 54 -7.06 6.37 -2.64
N THR A 55 -8.28 6.65 -2.14
CA THR A 55 -9.37 5.66 -2.12
C THR A 55 -9.89 5.27 -3.49
N ARG A 56 -9.51 6.00 -4.55
CA ARG A 56 -9.84 5.64 -5.94
C ARG A 56 -8.66 4.98 -6.63
N THR A 57 -7.52 5.68 -6.72
CA THR A 57 -6.41 5.26 -7.55
C THR A 57 -5.75 3.96 -7.06
N VAL A 58 -5.58 3.80 -5.75
CA VAL A 58 -4.83 2.66 -5.21
C VAL A 58 -5.64 1.35 -5.33
N PRO A 59 -6.95 1.32 -5.03
CA PRO A 59 -7.79 0.18 -5.38
C PRO A 59 -7.84 -0.11 -6.88
N GLU A 60 -7.95 0.91 -7.74
CA GLU A 60 -7.99 0.73 -9.21
C GLU A 60 -6.70 0.08 -9.73
N MET A 61 -5.53 0.54 -9.25
CA MET A 61 -4.25 -0.10 -9.53
C MET A 61 -4.25 -1.55 -9.06
N ALA A 62 -4.73 -1.81 -7.84
CA ALA A 62 -4.83 -3.16 -7.32
C ALA A 62 -5.79 -4.04 -8.15
N GLU A 63 -6.87 -3.51 -8.70
CA GLU A 63 -7.74 -4.26 -9.60
C GLU A 63 -7.06 -4.57 -10.93
N HIS A 64 -6.36 -3.59 -11.52
CA HIS A 64 -5.64 -3.73 -12.79
C HIS A 64 -4.60 -4.84 -12.76
N VAL A 65 -3.84 -4.96 -11.66
CA VAL A 65 -2.79 -6.00 -11.53
C VAL A 65 -3.37 -7.41 -11.31
N GLY A 66 -4.66 -7.54 -10.97
CA GLY A 66 -5.38 -8.81 -10.92
C GLY A 66 -5.51 -9.42 -9.52
N LYS A 67 -6.74 -9.75 -9.12
CA LYS A 67 -7.19 -9.92 -7.71
C LYS A 67 -6.43 -10.97 -6.88
N ASP A 68 -5.87 -11.99 -7.50
CA ASP A 68 -5.24 -13.12 -6.79
C ASP A 68 -3.71 -12.97 -6.60
N ARG A 69 -3.15 -11.80 -6.93
CA ARG A 69 -1.71 -11.54 -6.84
C ARG A 69 -1.35 -10.79 -5.55
N PRO A 70 -0.47 -11.35 -4.70
CA PRO A 70 0.06 -10.63 -3.54
C PRO A 70 0.81 -9.37 -3.96
N ILE A 71 0.80 -8.33 -3.12
CA ILE A 71 1.49 -7.05 -3.41
C ILE A 71 3.01 -7.24 -3.64
N MET A 72 3.61 -8.22 -2.96
CA MET A 72 5.02 -8.59 -3.11
C MET A 72 5.38 -9.18 -4.48
N THR A 73 4.39 -9.52 -5.30
CA THR A 73 4.59 -10.07 -6.65
C THR A 73 4.39 -9.01 -7.74
N VAL A 74 4.00 -7.79 -7.38
CA VAL A 74 3.83 -6.69 -8.33
C VAL A 74 5.21 -6.20 -8.74
N ASP A 75 5.45 -6.10 -10.05
CA ASP A 75 6.69 -5.60 -10.61
C ASP A 75 6.54 -4.26 -11.34
N ALA A 76 7.61 -3.76 -11.94
CA ALA A 76 7.60 -2.49 -12.65
C ALA A 76 6.84 -2.55 -13.99
N GLU A 77 6.69 -3.73 -14.61
CA GLU A 77 5.94 -3.90 -15.85
C GLU A 77 4.44 -3.81 -15.58
N ASP A 78 3.96 -4.44 -14.51
CA ASP A 78 2.58 -4.33 -14.03
C ASP A 78 2.19 -2.84 -13.83
N LEU A 79 3.07 -2.08 -13.17
CA LEU A 79 2.83 -0.66 -12.91
C LEU A 79 2.87 0.18 -14.19
N ARG A 80 3.79 -0.10 -15.13
CA ARG A 80 3.82 0.57 -16.43
C ARG A 80 2.57 0.27 -17.25
N ALA A 81 2.07 -0.96 -17.23
CA ALA A 81 0.83 -1.34 -17.89
C ALA A 81 -0.36 -0.56 -17.31
N PHE A 82 -0.45 -0.47 -15.98
CA PHE A 82 -1.47 0.33 -15.30
C PHE A 82 -1.44 1.80 -15.74
N PHE A 83 -0.29 2.47 -15.63
CA PHE A 83 -0.17 3.87 -16.06
C PHE A 83 -0.36 4.05 -17.57
N GLY A 84 0.00 3.05 -18.37
CA GLY A 84 -0.30 2.98 -19.79
C GLY A 84 -1.80 3.06 -20.05
N SER A 85 -2.58 2.22 -19.36
CA SER A 85 -4.05 2.22 -19.48
C SER A 85 -4.70 3.54 -19.04
N LEU A 86 -4.15 4.19 -18.01
CA LEU A 86 -4.65 5.51 -17.57
C LEU A 86 -4.48 6.60 -18.64
N ARG A 87 -3.44 6.53 -19.47
CA ARG A 87 -3.21 7.51 -20.56
C ARG A 87 -4.29 7.48 -21.63
N GLU A 88 -5.07 6.40 -21.74
CA GLU A 88 -6.18 6.31 -22.68
C GLU A 88 -7.41 7.13 -22.22
N SER A 89 -7.52 7.39 -20.93
CA SER A 89 -8.71 8.00 -20.31
C SER A 89 -8.42 9.29 -19.53
N HIS A 90 -7.16 9.62 -19.27
CA HIS A 90 -6.74 10.77 -18.46
C HIS A 90 -5.79 11.70 -19.21
N SER A 91 -5.81 12.97 -18.81
CA SER A 91 -4.77 13.93 -19.22
C SER A 91 -3.42 13.59 -18.59
N VAL A 92 -2.32 14.07 -19.17
CA VAL A 92 -0.95 13.89 -18.64
C VAL A 92 -0.87 14.27 -17.16
N GLY A 93 -1.47 15.41 -16.78
CA GLY A 93 -1.53 15.85 -15.38
C GLY A 93 -2.32 14.88 -14.47
N GLY A 94 -3.41 14.29 -14.98
CA GLY A 94 -4.17 13.26 -14.28
C GLY A 94 -3.36 11.99 -14.04
N VAL A 95 -2.62 11.51 -15.05
CA VAL A 95 -1.76 10.32 -14.90
C VAL A 95 -0.63 10.58 -13.90
N HIS A 96 0.02 11.76 -13.94
CA HIS A 96 1.02 12.13 -12.93
C HIS A 96 0.44 12.17 -11.51
N HIS A 97 -0.80 12.66 -11.36
CA HIS A 97 -1.48 12.67 -10.07
C HIS A 97 -1.71 11.23 -9.57
N CYS A 98 -2.21 10.34 -10.43
CA CYS A 98 -2.36 8.92 -10.09
C CYS A 98 -1.02 8.26 -9.74
N CYS A 99 0.07 8.59 -10.46
CA CYS A 99 1.42 8.10 -10.17
C CYS A 99 1.86 8.43 -8.74
N ARG A 100 1.66 9.69 -8.30
CA ARG A 100 2.00 10.10 -6.93
C ARG A 100 1.23 9.34 -5.86
N ASN A 101 -0.04 9.01 -6.13
CA ASN A 101 -0.87 8.24 -5.21
C ASN A 101 -0.36 6.80 -5.06
N VAL A 102 0.00 6.17 -6.18
CA VAL A 102 0.58 4.81 -6.19
C VAL A 102 1.98 4.81 -5.57
N GLU A 103 2.81 5.83 -5.83
CA GLU A 103 4.10 6.02 -5.16
C GLU A 103 3.96 6.11 -3.65
N ALA A 104 3.01 6.91 -3.15
CA ALA A 104 2.76 7.02 -1.72
C ALA A 104 2.41 5.66 -1.11
N PHE A 105 1.57 4.87 -1.78
CA PHE A 105 1.22 3.53 -1.34
C PHE A 105 2.43 2.58 -1.27
N PHE A 106 3.19 2.45 -2.37
CA PHE A 106 4.32 1.54 -2.42
C PHE A 106 5.45 1.96 -1.47
N ARG A 107 5.73 3.26 -1.34
CA ARG A 107 6.74 3.77 -0.41
C ARG A 107 6.33 3.51 1.04
N TRP A 108 5.06 3.79 1.38
CA TRP A 108 4.53 3.47 2.71
C TRP A 108 4.62 1.98 3.00
N PHE A 109 4.17 1.13 2.08
CA PHE A 109 4.15 -0.32 2.30
C PHE A 109 5.57 -0.89 2.53
N TRP A 110 6.55 -0.44 1.75
CA TRP A 110 7.94 -0.84 1.95
C TRP A 110 8.52 -0.42 3.31
N LEU A 111 8.18 0.78 3.75
CA LEU A 111 8.64 1.32 5.03
C LEU A 111 7.94 0.67 6.21
N GLU A 112 6.61 0.55 6.17
CA GLU A 112 5.76 -0.01 7.24
C GLU A 112 6.14 -1.45 7.57
N TYR A 113 6.46 -2.26 6.55
CA TYR A 113 6.79 -3.67 6.71
C TYR A 113 8.29 -3.96 6.60
N GLU A 114 9.13 -2.92 6.65
CA GLU A 114 10.60 -3.01 6.60
C GLU A 114 11.10 -3.95 5.49
N ILE A 115 10.58 -3.77 4.28
CA ILE A 115 10.80 -4.70 3.17
C ILE A 115 12.19 -4.49 2.59
N ASP A 116 13.07 -5.47 2.85
CA ASP A 116 14.44 -5.51 2.31
C ASP A 116 14.48 -6.10 0.88
N LYS A 117 13.70 -5.52 -0.02
CA LYS A 117 13.68 -5.83 -1.46
C LYS A 117 13.53 -4.54 -2.25
N PHE A 118 13.84 -4.60 -3.54
CA PHE A 118 13.60 -3.48 -4.44
C PHE A 118 12.11 -3.09 -4.49
N ASN A 119 11.81 -1.80 -4.35
CA ASN A 119 10.46 -1.28 -4.51
C ASN A 119 10.14 -1.05 -6.00
N PRO A 120 9.18 -1.77 -6.59
CA PRO A 120 8.93 -1.72 -8.03
C PRO A 120 8.64 -0.31 -8.55
N ILE A 121 8.03 0.56 -7.73
CA ILE A 121 7.67 1.92 -8.14
C ILE A 121 8.89 2.79 -8.46
N ASP A 122 10.06 2.52 -7.86
CA ASP A 122 11.27 3.33 -8.09
C ASP A 122 11.84 3.13 -9.52
N LYS A 123 11.38 2.11 -10.26
CA LYS A 123 11.73 1.85 -11.66
C LYS A 123 10.73 2.43 -12.66
N VAL A 124 9.65 3.06 -12.18
CA VAL A 124 8.57 3.56 -13.02
C VAL A 124 8.71 5.08 -13.15
N LYS A 125 8.62 5.56 -14.40
CA LYS A 125 8.58 6.99 -14.72
C LYS A 125 7.39 7.20 -15.64
N VAL A 126 6.49 8.09 -15.22
CA VAL A 126 5.23 8.40 -15.90
C VAL A 126 5.33 9.72 -16.64
#